data_AF-A0A075FYF5-F1
#
_entry.id   AF-A0A075FYF5-F1
#
_cell.length_a   1.000
_cell.length_b   1.000
_cell.length_c   1.000
_cell.angle_alpha   90.00
_cell.angle_beta   90.00
_cell.angle_gamma   90.00
#
_symmetry.space_group_name_H-M   'P 1'
#
loop_
_entity.id
_entity.type
_entity.pdbx_description
1 polymer ?
#
loop_
_entity_poly.entity_id
_entity_poly.type
_entity_poly.pdbx_seq_one_letter_code
_entity_poly.pdbx_strand_id
1 'polypeptide(L)'
;MVLVPLEDGDRCEALVAAGKQVLVIDLNPLSRTSMTATVTIVDEVSRASSKLLDQVVAGERESGYWDNVAALNAALDIISDASVDV
;
A
#
# COMPACT_ATOMS: atom_id res chain seq x y z
N MET A 1 -2.06 14.34 2.59
CA MET A 1 -1.56 12.96 2.52
C MET A 1 -1.45 12.43 3.94
N VAL A 2 -1.95 11.23 4.22
CA VAL A 2 -1.91 10.59 5.54
C VAL A 2 -1.47 9.14 5.36
N LEU A 3 -0.46 8.70 6.11
CA LEU A 3 -0.07 7.29 6.21
C LEU A 3 -0.80 6.68 7.40
N VAL A 4 -1.58 5.63 7.16
CA VAL A 4 -2.29 4.90 8.21
C VAL A 4 -1.95 3.41 8.12
N PRO A 5 -0.99 2.93 8.92
CA PRO A 5 -0.67 1.50 8.97
C PRO A 5 -1.78 0.75 9.71
N LEU A 6 -2.25 -0.37 9.14
CA LEU A 6 -3.23 -1.28 9.76
C LEU A 6 -4.54 -0.57 10.15
N GLU A 7 -5.36 -0.30 9.13
CA GLU A 7 -6.55 0.56 9.19
C GLU A 7 -7.85 -0.24 8.97
N ASP A 8 -8.91 0.08 9.72
CA ASP A 8 -10.27 -0.39 9.44
C ASP A 8 -10.83 0.28 8.17
N GLY A 9 -11.41 -0.50 7.26
CA GLY A 9 -11.85 -0.06 5.93
C GLY A 9 -12.76 1.17 5.94
N ASP A 10 -13.69 1.27 6.89
CA ASP A 10 -14.65 2.38 6.99
C ASP A 10 -13.96 3.73 7.22
N ARG A 11 -12.84 3.74 7.97
CA ARG A 11 -12.05 4.96 8.22
C ARG A 11 -11.27 5.36 6.97
N CYS A 12 -10.73 4.39 6.23
CA CYS A 12 -10.07 4.63 4.94
C CYS A 12 -11.05 5.25 3.93
N GLU A 13 -12.23 4.66 3.77
CA GLU A 13 -13.29 5.18 2.88
C GLU A 13 -13.67 6.62 3.23
N ALA A 14 -13.87 6.92 4.52
CA ALA A 14 -14.21 8.28 4.97
C ALA A 14 -13.12 9.30 4.66
N LEU A 15 -11.84 8.94 4.84
CA LEU A 15 -10.70 9.81 4.55
C LEU A 15 -10.56 10.07 3.04
N VAL A 16 -10.71 9.03 2.22
CA VAL A 16 -10.69 9.15 0.75
C VAL A 16 -11.86 10.00 0.26
N ALA A 17 -13.08 9.76 0.77
CA ALA A 17 -14.27 10.56 0.45
C ALA A 17 -14.11 12.03 0.87
N ALA A 18 -13.35 12.31 1.93
CA ALA A 18 -12.97 13.66 2.36
C ALA A 18 -11.84 14.28 1.50
N GLY A 19 -11.44 13.65 0.40
CA GLY A 19 -10.40 14.13 -0.52
C GLY A 19 -8.98 14.02 0.03
N LYS A 20 -8.74 13.18 1.04
CA LYS A 20 -7.38 12.91 1.53
C LYS A 20 -6.74 11.82 0.69
N GLN A 21 -5.47 12.01 0.35
CA GLN A 21 -4.63 10.89 -0.11
C GLN A 21 -4.28 10.02 1.08
N VAL A 22 -4.72 8.76 1.04
CA VAL A 22 -4.54 7.78 2.11
C VAL A 22 -3.52 6.74 1.64
N LEU A 23 -2.45 6.59 2.40
CA LEU A 23 -1.41 5.59 2.17
C LEU A 23 -1.57 4.53 3.25
N VAL A 24 -1.58 3.27 2.86
CA VAL A 24 -1.78 2.14 3.77
C VAL A 24 -0.64 1.14 3.61
N ILE A 25 -0.26 0.50 4.70
CA ILE A 25 0.54 -0.72 4.70
C ILE A 25 -0.37 -1.85 5.16
N ASP A 26 -0.58 -2.84 4.30
CA ASP A 26 -1.46 -3.98 4.55
C ASP A 26 -0.89 -5.23 3.84
N LEU A 27 -0.85 -6.36 4.53
CA LEU A 27 -0.37 -7.61 3.97
C LEU A 27 -1.33 -8.20 2.93
N ASN A 28 -2.62 -7.86 3.00
CA ASN A 28 -3.64 -8.42 2.14
C ASN A 28 -3.99 -7.46 0.99
N PRO A 29 -3.60 -7.76 -0.26
CA PRO A 29 -3.96 -6.91 -1.41
C PRO A 29 -5.46 -6.89 -1.71
N LEU A 30 -6.24 -7.84 -1.18
CA LEU A 30 -7.69 -7.96 -1.38
C LEU A 30 -8.52 -7.34 -0.25
N SER A 31 -7.88 -6.73 0.75
CA SER A 31 -8.64 -6.09 1.83
C SER A 31 -9.42 -4.89 1.30
N ARG A 32 -10.57 -4.59 1.92
CA ARG A 32 -11.35 -3.37 1.56
C ARG A 32 -10.50 -2.11 1.70
N THR A 33 -9.68 -2.05 2.74
CA THR A 33 -8.75 -0.96 3.00
C THR A 33 -7.74 -0.82 1.85
N SER A 34 -7.09 -1.91 1.44
CA SER A 34 -6.12 -1.94 0.35
C SER A 34 -6.69 -1.45 -0.98
N MET A 35 -7.90 -1.89 -1.32
CA MET A 35 -8.57 -1.51 -2.57
C MET A 35 -9.07 -0.05 -2.56
N THR A 36 -9.35 0.52 -1.39
CA THR A 36 -9.87 1.89 -1.23
C THR A 36 -8.75 2.92 -1.16
N ALA A 37 -7.60 2.56 -0.59
CA ALA A 37 -6.49 3.48 -0.38
C ALA A 37 -5.97 4.08 -1.69
N THR A 38 -5.37 5.27 -1.59
CA THR A 38 -4.70 5.93 -2.73
C THR A 38 -3.41 5.20 -3.12
N VAL A 39 -2.68 4.70 -2.12
CA VAL A 39 -1.49 3.88 -2.28
C VAL A 39 -1.51 2.79 -1.22
N THR A 40 -1.30 1.55 -1.63
CA THR A 40 -1.15 0.41 -0.74
C THR A 40 0.23 -0.19 -0.91
N ILE A 41 0.97 -0.27 0.20
CA ILE A 41 2.21 -1.03 0.29
C ILE A 41 1.83 -2.41 0.79
N VAL A 42 1.93 -3.41 -0.10
CA VAL A 42 1.64 -4.81 0.23
C VAL A 42 2.86 -5.43 0.90
N ASP A 43 3.00 -5.18 2.20
CA ASP A 43 4.20 -5.57 2.96
C ASP A 43 3.92 -5.66 4.47
N GLU A 44 4.82 -6.30 5.21
CA GLU A 44 4.84 -6.29 6.67
C GLU A 44 5.25 -4.90 7.17
N VAL A 45 4.55 -4.40 8.19
CA VAL A 45 4.65 -3.00 8.65
C VAL A 45 6.06 -2.59 9.07
N SER A 46 6.80 -3.48 9.75
CA SER A 46 8.15 -3.20 10.25
C SER A 46 9.16 -3.13 9.10
N ARG A 47 9.07 -4.06 8.14
CA ARG A 47 9.88 -4.06 6.91
C ARG A 47 9.61 -2.83 6.05
N ALA A 48 8.35 -2.52 5.79
CA ALA A 48 7.93 -1.36 5.03
C ALA A 48 8.43 -0.05 5.67
N SER A 49 8.23 0.09 6.98
CA SER A 49 8.64 1.30 7.72
C SER A 49 10.15 1.52 7.65
N SER A 50 10.95 0.44 7.76
CA SER A 50 12.40 0.51 7.65
C SER A 50 12.83 0.95 6.25
N LYS A 51 12.23 0.37 5.20
CA LYS A 51 12.50 0.75 3.81
C LYS A 51 12.10 2.19 3.49
N LEU A 52 10.96 2.64 4.01
CA LEU A 52 10.53 4.03 3.85
C LEU A 52 11.54 4.99 4.49
N LEU A 53 12.07 4.67 5.68
CA LEU A 53 13.10 5.49 6.32
C LEU A 53 14.38 5.54 5.48
N ASP A 54 14.84 4.40 4.97
CA ASP A 54 16.03 4.33 4.11
C ASP A 54 15.88 5.24 2.88
N GLN A 55 14.72 5.20 2.21
CA GLN A 55 14.43 6.04 1.04
C GLN A 55 14.41 7.53 1.40
N VAL A 56 13.82 7.89 2.55
CA VAL A 56 13.79 9.28 3.02
C VAL A 56 15.21 9.79 3.32
N VAL A 57 16.07 8.96 3.91
CA VAL A 57 17.46 9.31 4.22
C VAL A 57 18.32 9.42 2.95
N ALA A 58 18.13 8.52 1.98
CA ALA A 58 18.80 8.58 0.69
C ALA A 58 18.46 9.86 -0.09
N GLY A 59 17.25 10.39 0.10
CA GLY A 59 16.82 11.69 -0.45
C GLY A 59 16.47 11.64 -1.94
N GLU A 60 16.44 10.45 -2.54
CA GLU A 60 15.98 10.23 -3.90
C GLU A 60 14.46 10.44 -3.97
N ARG A 61 14.01 11.22 -4.94
CA ARG A 61 12.58 11.48 -5.17
C ARG A 61 12.29 11.45 -6.65
N GLU A 62 11.60 10.40 -7.08
CA GLU A 62 10.94 10.39 -8.37
C GLU A 62 9.45 10.62 -8.17
N SER A 63 8.90 11.62 -8.85
CA SER A 63 7.46 11.81 -8.96
C SER A 63 6.97 11.16 -10.23
N GLY A 64 5.88 10.42 -10.16
CA GLY A 64 5.27 9.78 -11.32
C GLY A 64 3.78 9.56 -11.11
N TYR A 65 3.14 9.03 -12.15
CA TYR A 65 1.79 8.50 -12.04
C TYR A 65 1.81 7.22 -11.22
N TRP A 66 0.85 7.08 -10.30
CA TRP A 66 0.67 5.88 -9.49
C TRP A 66 -0.71 5.28 -9.78
N ASP A 67 -0.74 3.97 -10.03
CA ASP A 67 -1.96 3.18 -10.18
C ASP A 67 -2.00 2.11 -9.10
N ASN A 68 -2.84 2.33 -8.09
CA ASN A 68 -2.95 1.42 -6.97
C ASN A 68 -3.54 0.06 -7.38
N VAL A 69 -4.46 0.04 -8.36
CA VAL A 69 -5.07 -1.21 -8.83
C VAL A 69 -4.03 -2.07 -9.54
N ALA A 70 -3.20 -1.46 -10.39
CA ALA A 70 -2.09 -2.16 -11.03
C ALA A 70 -1.09 -2.72 -10.01
N ALA A 71 -0.76 -1.96 -8.96
CA ALA A 71 0.13 -2.40 -7.90
C ALA A 71 -0.43 -3.59 -7.10
N LEU A 72 -1.73 -3.57 -6.75
CA LEU A 72 -2.39 -4.68 -6.06
C LEU A 72 -2.47 -5.94 -6.92
N ASN A 73 -2.74 -5.81 -8.22
CA ASN A 73 -2.72 -6.95 -9.14
C ASN A 73 -1.31 -7.55 -9.26
N ALA A 74 -0.27 -6.72 -9.37
CA ALA A 74 1.10 -7.21 -9.38
C ALA A 74 1.46 -7.95 -8.09
N ALA A 75 0.99 -7.48 -6.92
CA ALA A 75 1.18 -8.17 -5.66
C ALA A 75 0.46 -9.54 -5.64
N LEU A 76 -0.75 -9.62 -6.19
CA LEU A 76 -1.50 -10.87 -6.34
C LEU A 76 -0.79 -11.87 -7.24
N ASP A 77 -0.25 -11.42 -8.37
CA ASP A 77 0.51 -12.26 -9.30
C ASP A 77 1.73 -12.87 -8.58
N ILE A 78 2.49 -12.06 -7.83
CA ILE A 78 3.65 -12.51 -7.03
C ILE A 78 3.23 -13.56 -5.98
N ILE A 79 2.12 -13.33 -5.28
CA ILE A 79 1.61 -14.28 -4.27
C ILE A 79 1.12 -15.57 -4.93
N SER A 80 0.45 -15.46 -6.06
CA SER A 80 -0.05 -16.60 -6.84
C SER A 80 1.12 -17.46 -7.33
N ASP A 81 2.14 -16.85 -7.94
CA ASP A 81 3.32 -17.55 -8.43
C ASP A 81 4.05 -18.30 -7.30
N ALA A 82 4.22 -17.65 -6.14
CA ALA A 82 4.83 -18.29 -4.96
C ALA A 82 4.02 -19.48 -4.42
N SER A 83 2.73 -19.57 -4.75
CA SER A 83 1.86 -20.68 -4.33
C SER A 83 1.81 -21.84 -5.32
N VAL A 84 2.42 -21.72 -6.50
CA VAL A 84 2.50 -22.82 -7.50
C VAL A 84 3.73 -23.71 -7.30
N ASP A 85 4.72 -23.25 -6.53
CA ASP A 85 5.99 -23.96 -6.25
C ASP A 85 5.92 -24.91 -5.04
N VAL A 86 4.72 -25.33 -4.60
CA VAL A 86 4.48 -26.28 -3.49
C VAL A 86 3.74 -27.54 -3.91
#